data_AF-A0A1V0N4P2-F1
#
_entry.id   AF-A0A1V0N4P2-F1
#
_cell.length_a   1.000
_cell.length_b   1.000
_cell.length_c   1.000
_cell.angle_alpha   90.00
_cell.angle_beta   90.00
_cell.angle_gamma   90.00
#
_symmetry.space_group_name_H-M   'P 1'
#
loop_
_entity.id
_entity.type
_entity.pdbx_description
1 polymer ?
#
loop_
_entity_poly.entity_id
_entity_poly.type
_entity_poly.pdbx_seq_one_letter_code
_entity_poly.pdbx_strand_id
1 'polypeptide(L)'
;MPVDKQQFESSGTNSIGATVLEFLEENTVNAYTLKEIDEHIAKNHDNLIIHMELTFLVWSDKIEYRDIYNQDGKLVRYFRFKESKK
;
A
#
# COMPACT_ATOMS: atom_id res chain seq x y z
N MET A 1 -23.78 -8.10 18.39
CA MET A 1 -23.36 -9.45 17.98
C MET A 1 -21.86 -9.41 17.71
N PRO A 2 -21.05 -10.36 18.20
CA PRO A 2 -19.63 -10.41 17.86
C PRO A 2 -19.50 -10.77 16.37
N VAL A 3 -18.62 -10.07 15.66
CA VAL A 3 -18.37 -10.31 14.23
C VAL A 3 -17.51 -11.56 14.11
N ASP A 4 -17.91 -12.49 13.23
CA ASP A 4 -17.17 -13.73 12.97
C ASP A 4 -15.76 -13.42 12.44
N LYS A 5 -14.75 -13.88 13.18
CA LYS A 5 -13.33 -13.67 12.85
C LYS A 5 -12.93 -14.27 11.50
N GLN A 6 -13.73 -15.19 10.95
CA GLN A 6 -13.49 -15.82 9.66
C GLN A 6 -13.67 -14.87 8.46
N GLN A 7 -14.26 -13.68 8.63
CA GLN A 7 -14.26 -12.66 7.55
C GLN A 7 -12.91 -11.96 7.36
N PHE A 8 -11.93 -12.19 8.24
CA PHE A 8 -10.58 -11.59 8.16
C PHE A 8 -9.50 -12.59 7.77
N GLU A 9 -9.83 -13.87 7.55
CA GLU A 9 -8.88 -14.82 7.00
C GLU A 9 -8.76 -14.57 5.49
N SER A 10 -7.84 -13.66 5.14
CA SER A 10 -7.42 -13.44 3.77
C SER A 10 -6.98 -14.78 3.18
N SER A 11 -7.75 -15.28 2.22
CA SER A 11 -7.40 -16.43 1.40
C SER A 11 -6.00 -16.24 0.82
N GLY A 12 -5.05 -17.03 1.32
CA GLY A 12 -3.67 -17.02 0.86
C GLY A 12 -3.58 -17.54 -0.57
N THR A 13 -3.30 -16.63 -1.51
CA THR A 13 -2.42 -16.75 -2.70
C THR A 13 -2.60 -15.45 -3.52
N ASN A 14 -1.58 -14.60 -3.57
CA ASN A 14 -1.52 -13.28 -4.25
C ASN A 14 -2.61 -12.26 -3.85
N SER A 15 -2.58 -11.79 -2.61
CA SER A 15 -3.37 -10.59 -2.25
C SER A 15 -2.71 -9.34 -2.84
N ILE A 16 -3.53 -8.37 -3.25
CA ILE A 16 -3.05 -7.06 -3.75
C ILE A 16 -2.09 -6.42 -2.73
N GLY A 17 -2.37 -6.56 -1.43
CA GLY A 17 -1.48 -6.09 -0.37
C GLY A 17 -0.09 -6.75 -0.38
N ALA A 18 0.00 -8.05 -0.71
CA ALA A 18 1.30 -8.71 -0.87
C ALA A 18 2.06 -8.16 -2.09
N THR A 19 1.39 -7.97 -3.23
CA THR A 19 2.00 -7.42 -4.44
C THR A 19 2.45 -5.95 -4.26
N VAL A 20 1.64 -5.13 -3.57
CA VAL A 20 2.02 -3.76 -3.21
C VAL A 20 3.25 -3.77 -2.30
N LEU A 21 3.27 -4.66 -1.31
CA LEU A 21 4.39 -4.77 -0.38
C LEU A 21 5.67 -5.20 -1.10
N GLU A 22 5.61 -6.25 -1.92
CA GLU A 22 6.73 -6.72 -2.75
C GLU A 22 7.28 -5.61 -3.64
N PHE A 23 6.40 -4.86 -4.32
CA PHE A 23 6.81 -3.72 -5.16
C PHE A 23 7.58 -2.67 -4.35
N LEU A 24 7.09 -2.31 -3.16
CA LEU A 24 7.74 -1.32 -2.30
C LEU A 24 9.04 -1.87 -1.67
N GLU A 25 9.09 -3.16 -1.35
CA GLU A 25 10.28 -3.86 -0.84
C GLU A 25 11.40 -3.92 -1.87
N GLU A 26 11.08 -4.14 -3.15
CA GLU A 26 12.07 -4.12 -4.24
C GLU A 26 12.59 -2.70 -4.55
N ASN A 27 11.86 -1.67 -4.11
CA ASN A 27 12.13 -0.27 -4.43
C ASN A 27 12.33 0.62 -3.19
N THR A 28 13.04 0.13 -2.17
CA THR A 28 13.19 0.81 -0.85
C THR A 28 13.75 2.24 -0.91
N VAL A 29 14.48 2.59 -1.97
CA VAL A 29 15.12 3.91 -2.13
C VAL A 29 14.10 5.03 -2.36
N ASN A 30 12.98 4.72 -3.01
CA ASN A 30 12.02 5.71 -3.48
C ASN A 30 10.69 5.62 -2.73
N ALA A 31 9.90 6.69 -2.81
CA ALA A 31 8.52 6.70 -2.35
C ALA A 31 7.60 6.91 -3.56
N TYR A 32 6.45 6.25 -3.54
CA TYR A 32 5.54 6.14 -4.68
C TYR A 32 4.15 6.63 -4.32
N THR A 33 3.50 7.31 -5.24
CA THR A 33 2.09 7.70 -5.11
C THR A 33 1.18 6.50 -5.37
N LEU A 34 -0.08 6.60 -4.93
CA LEU A 34 -1.10 5.61 -5.25
C LEU A 34 -1.20 5.36 -6.77
N LYS A 35 -1.08 6.42 -7.59
CA LYS A 35 -1.14 6.33 -9.05
C LYS A 35 0.02 5.53 -9.63
N GLU A 36 1.25 5.80 -9.17
CA GLU A 36 2.44 5.09 -9.65
C GLU A 36 2.45 3.61 -9.22
N ILE A 37 1.93 3.34 -8.02
CA ILE A 37 1.70 1.97 -7.54
C ILE A 37 0.69 1.30 -8.45
N ASP A 38 -0.51 1.88 -8.63
CA ASP A 38 -1.57 1.37 -9.50
C ASP A 38 -1.07 1.08 -10.93
N GLU A 39 -0.30 2.00 -11.52
CA GLU A 39 0.31 1.80 -12.85
C GLU A 39 1.30 0.61 -12.91
N HIS A 40 1.99 0.30 -11.81
CA HIS A 40 2.92 -0.84 -11.74
C HIS A 40 2.22 -2.17 -11.47
N ILE A 41 1.24 -2.18 -10.57
CA ILE A 41 0.61 -3.42 -10.09
C ILE A 41 -0.66 -3.79 -10.85
N ALA A 42 -1.34 -2.86 -11.51
CA ALA A 42 -2.64 -3.10 -12.12
C ALA A 42 -2.58 -3.14 -13.65
N LYS A 43 -2.99 -4.29 -14.19
CA LYS A 43 -3.74 -4.32 -15.46
C LYS A 43 -5.25 -4.44 -15.29
N ASN A 44 -5.81 -4.64 -14.07
CA ASN A 44 -7.26 -4.87 -13.87
C ASN A 44 -7.78 -4.78 -12.40
N HIS A 45 -7.16 -4.00 -11.51
CA HIS A 45 -7.60 -3.92 -10.10
C HIS A 45 -8.39 -2.63 -9.81
N ASP A 46 -9.37 -2.72 -8.90
CA ASP A 46 -10.12 -1.56 -8.41
C ASP A 46 -9.21 -0.71 -7.51
N ASN A 47 -9.11 0.57 -7.84
CA ASN A 47 -8.30 1.56 -7.13
C ASN A 47 -8.69 1.64 -5.63
N LEU A 48 -9.96 1.42 -5.30
CA LEU A 48 -10.44 1.38 -3.91
C LEU A 48 -9.79 0.25 -3.12
N ILE A 49 -9.61 -0.92 -3.74
CA ILE A 49 -8.99 -2.09 -3.08
C ILE A 49 -7.52 -1.78 -2.79
N ILE A 50 -6.78 -1.20 -3.74
CA ILE A 50 -5.37 -0.81 -3.54
C ILE A 50 -5.27 0.19 -2.38
N HIS A 51 -6.19 1.18 -2.31
CA HIS A 51 -6.21 2.13 -1.21
C HIS A 51 -6.45 1.45 0.15
N MET A 52 -7.39 0.50 0.23
CA MET A 52 -7.63 -0.26 1.45
C MET A 52 -6.39 -1.04 1.88
N GLU A 53 -5.75 -1.75 0.95
CA GLU A 53 -4.54 -2.53 1.22
C GLU A 53 -3.37 -1.65 1.70
N LEU A 54 -3.13 -0.50 1.05
CA LEU A 54 -2.13 0.47 1.52
C LEU A 54 -2.43 0.95 2.95
N THR A 55 -3.69 1.17 3.27
CA THR A 55 -4.10 1.57 4.63
C THR A 55 -3.78 0.47 5.65
N PHE A 56 -4.08 -0.80 5.32
CA PHE A 56 -3.73 -1.94 6.17
C PHE A 56 -2.21 -2.11 6.34
N LEU A 57 -1.43 -1.91 5.27
CA LEU A 57 0.03 -1.98 5.34
C LEU A 57 0.64 -0.88 6.22
N VAL A 58 0.08 0.33 6.16
CA VAL A 58 0.46 1.44 7.06
C VAL A 58 0.12 1.09 8.51
N TRP A 59 -1.09 0.59 8.78
CA TRP A 59 -1.52 0.23 10.14
C TRP A 59 -0.77 -0.95 10.73
N SER A 60 -0.27 -1.85 9.88
CA SER A 60 0.59 -2.98 10.28
C SER A 60 2.08 -2.61 10.35
N ASP A 61 2.40 -1.33 10.22
CA ASP A 61 3.76 -0.78 10.32
C ASP A 61 4.76 -1.33 9.28
N LYS A 62 4.27 -1.89 8.17
CA LYS A 62 5.10 -2.44 7.09
C LYS A 62 5.58 -1.38 6.10
N ILE A 63 4.78 -0.34 5.92
CA ILE A 63 5.08 0.79 5.06
C ILE A 63 4.81 2.08 5.83
N GLU A 64 5.42 3.17 5.38
CA GLU A 64 5.12 4.51 5.88
C GLU A 64 4.67 5.42 4.75
N TYR A 65 4.00 6.51 5.11
CA TYR A 65 3.56 7.51 4.15
C TYR A 65 4.01 8.92 4.54
N ARG A 66 4.10 9.80 3.56
CA ARG A 66 4.31 11.23 3.75
C ARG A 66 3.47 12.01 2.75
N ASP A 67 2.81 13.05 3.26
CA ASP A 67 2.07 13.99 2.43
C ASP A 67 2.99 15.19 2.10
N ILE A 68 3.14 15.50 0.81
CA ILE A 68 4.02 16.56 0.29
C ILE A 68 3.25 17.38 -0.72
N TYR A 69 3.41 18.70 -0.71
CA TYR A 69 2.87 19.57 -1.75
C TYR A 69 3.70 19.42 -3.03
N ASN A 70 3.04 19.10 -4.15
CA ASN A 70 3.67 19.09 -5.46
C ASN A 70 3.91 20.52 -5.98
N GLN A 71 4.52 20.65 -7.16
CA GLN A 71 4.81 21.95 -7.79
C GLN A 71 3.55 22.77 -8.11
N ASP A 72 2.40 22.12 -8.23
CA ASP A 72 1.10 22.78 -8.45
C ASP A 72 0.40 23.19 -7.14
N GLY A 73 1.04 23.01 -5.98
CA GLY A 73 0.45 23.28 -4.66
C GLY A 73 -0.62 22.27 -4.23
N LYS A 74 -0.69 21.09 -4.87
CA LYS A 74 -1.59 20.00 -4.47
C LYS A 74 -0.90 19.10 -3.45
N LEU A 75 -1.62 18.72 -2.41
CA LEU A 75 -1.14 17.74 -1.44
C LEU A 75 -1.17 16.34 -2.06
N VAL A 76 -0.02 15.69 -2.11
CA VAL A 76 0.16 14.35 -2.68
C VAL A 76 0.74 13.42 -1.63
N ARG A 77 0.15 12.23 -1.49
CA ARG A 77 0.62 11.18 -0.58
C ARG A 77 1.59 10.24 -1.27
N TYR A 78 2.75 10.05 -0.65
CA TYR A 78 3.77 9.10 -1.06
C TYR A 78 3.88 7.99 -0.03
N PHE A 79 4.05 6.75 -0.50
CA PHE A 79 4.21 5.55 0.31
C PHE A 79 5.59 4.95 0.06
N ARG A 80 6.24 4.40 1.09
CA ARG A 80 7.50 3.66 0.95
C ARG A 80 7.58 2.52 1.94
N PHE A 81 8.38 1.51 1.60
CA PHE A 81 8.66 0.42 2.52
C PHE A 81 9.34 0.92 3.80
N LYS A 82 8.91 0.39 4.95
CA LYS A 82 9.51 0.70 6.24
C LYS A 82 10.52 -0.37 6.60
N GLU A 83 11.80 -0.08 6.40
CA GLU A 83 12.87 -1.00 6.84
C GLU A 83 12.78 -1.22 8.35
N SER A 84 12.59 -2.48 8.76
CA SER A 84 12.72 -2.87 10.17
C SER A 84 14.17 -2.67 10.59
N LYS A 85 14.43 -1.70 11.47
CA LYS A 85 15.74 -1.58 12.12
C LYS A 85 16.00 -2.87 12.90
N LYS A 86 16.98 -3.66 12.43
CA LYS A 86 17.54 -4.80 13.17
C LYS A 86 18.23 -4.34 14.44
#